data_AF-A0A497KGL7-F1
#
_entry.id   AF-A0A497KGL7-F1
#
_cell.length_a   1.000
_cell.length_b   1.000
_cell.length_c   1.000
_cell.angle_alpha   90.00
_cell.angle_beta   90.00
_cell.angle_gamma   90.00
#
_symmetry.space_group_name_H-M   'P 1'
#
loop_
_entity.id
_entity.type
_entity.pdbx_description
1 polymer ?
#
loop_
_entity_poly.entity_id
_entity_poly.type
_entity_poly.pdbx_seq_one_letter_code
_entity_poly.pdbx_strand_id
1 'polypeptide(L)'
;MTIEDIEEILPRNKRLFLMASNIIVAGTIVLDLLSITNIIFPPLDIFTLYNLAVLGVALYSYQIKKHVNIELAKRKNLEEDSADVDDEA
;
A
#
# COMPACT_ATOMS: atom_id res chain seq x y z
N MET A 1 10.79 -17.41 5.90
CA MET A 1 10.63 -15.95 6.09
C MET A 1 10.41 -15.63 7.57
N THR A 2 11.42 -15.07 8.23
CA THR A 2 11.35 -14.69 9.65
C THR A 2 10.73 -13.29 9.82
N ILE A 3 10.27 -12.93 11.01
CA ILE A 3 9.68 -11.60 11.28
C ILE A 3 10.70 -10.48 11.03
N GLU A 4 11.99 -10.76 11.24
CA GLU A 4 13.11 -9.84 11.01
C GLU A 4 13.26 -9.49 9.52
N ASP A 5 13.09 -10.46 8.61
CA ASP A 5 13.13 -10.21 7.15
C ASP A 5 12.02 -9.24 6.70
N ILE A 6 10.83 -9.36 7.28
CA ILE A 6 9.68 -8.51 6.94
C ILE A 6 9.89 -7.09 7.47
N GLU A 7 10.52 -6.95 8.63
CA GLU A 7 10.79 -5.66 9.28
C GLU A 7 11.94 -4.92 8.60
N GLU A 8 12.90 -5.65 8.01
CA GLU A 8 13.94 -5.12 7.13
C GLU A 8 13.36 -4.57 5.82
N ILE A 9 12.50 -5.36 5.15
CA ILE A 9 11.87 -4.99 3.87
C ILE A 9 10.82 -3.87 4.04
N LEU A 10 10.07 -3.89 5.14
CA LEU A 10 9.02 -2.93 5.45
C LEU A 10 9.19 -2.34 6.86
N PRO A 11 10.00 -1.26 7.00
CA PRO A 11 10.19 -0.61 8.29
C PRO A 11 8.86 -0.16 8.89
N ARG A 12 8.75 -0.23 10.22
CA ARG A 12 7.52 0.01 10.99
C ARG A 12 6.77 1.29 10.60
N ASN A 13 7.50 2.35 10.27
CA ASN A 13 6.95 3.63 9.81
C ASN A 13 6.20 3.51 8.47
N LYS A 14 6.75 2.76 7.51
CA LYS A 14 6.08 2.50 6.22
C LYS A 14 4.85 1.61 6.40
N ARG A 15 4.91 0.64 7.32
CA ARG A 15 3.75 -0.22 7.65
C ARG A 15 2.59 0.58 8.24
N LEU A 16 2.91 1.49 9.17
CA LEU A 16 1.91 2.36 9.79
C LEU A 16 1.32 3.35 8.78
N PHE A 17 2.15 3.89 7.88
CA PHE A 17 1.69 4.71 6.76
C PHE A 17 0.75 3.93 5.83
N LEU A 18 1.09 2.70 5.45
CA LEU A 18 0.22 1.86 4.61
C LEU A 18 -1.14 1.63 5.26
N MET A 19 -1.15 1.36 6.57
CA MET A 19 -2.38 1.18 7.35
C MET A 19 -3.22 2.45 7.37
N ALA A 20 -2.60 3.60 7.67
CA ALA A 20 -3.26 4.90 7.65
C ALA A 20 -3.79 5.25 6.25
N SER A 21 -3.00 4.98 5.20
CA SER A 21 -3.38 5.24 3.81
C SER A 21 -4.64 4.46 3.40
N ASN A 22 -4.75 3.20 3.82
CA ASN A 22 -5.94 2.40 3.56
C ASN A 22 -7.18 2.98 4.27
N ILE A 23 -7.04 3.44 5.51
CA ILE A 23 -8.16 4.07 6.25
C ILE A 23 -8.59 5.36 5.57
N ILE A 24 -7.65 6.21 5.14
CA ILE A 24 -7.93 7.46 4.44
C ILE A 24 -8.66 7.20 3.12
N VAL A 25 -8.18 6.24 2.32
CA VAL A 25 -8.81 5.87 1.04
C VAL A 25 -10.22 5.32 1.28
N ALA A 26 -10.40 4.41 2.24
CA ALA A 26 -11.71 3.86 2.57
C ALA A 26 -12.68 4.95 3.06
N GLY A 27 -12.23 5.85 3.95
CA GLY A 27 -13.02 6.98 4.41
C GLY A 27 -13.41 7.94 3.28
N THR A 28 -12.53 8.12 2.31
CA THR A 28 -12.80 8.93 1.11
C THR A 28 -13.89 8.30 0.24
N ILE A 29 -13.85 6.99 0.02
CA ILE A 29 -14.91 6.27 -0.71
C ILE A 29 -16.27 6.43 -0.01
N VAL A 30 -16.29 6.37 1.33
CA VAL A 30 -17.51 6.61 2.11
C VAL A 30 -18.00 8.05 1.94
N LEU A 31 -17.10 9.04 2.02
CA LEU A 31 -17.41 10.45 1.77
C LEU A 31 -17.95 10.69 0.36
N ASP A 32 -17.36 10.08 -0.65
CA ASP A 32 -17.84 10.12 -2.03
C ASP A 32 -19.27 9.56 -2.12
N LEU A 33 -19.53 8.40 -1.50
CA LEU A 33 -20.87 7.83 -1.45
C LEU A 33 -21.88 8.75 -0.76
N LEU A 34 -21.50 9.36 0.37
CA LEU A 34 -22.35 10.30 1.10
C LEU A 34 -22.66 11.55 0.27
N SER A 35 -21.68 12.00 -0.54
CA SER A 35 -21.88 13.12 -1.45
C SER A 35 -22.81 12.75 -2.61
N ILE A 36 -22.65 11.58 -3.22
CA ILE A 36 -23.50 11.11 -4.34
C ILE A 36 -24.93 10.84 -3.87
N THR A 37 -25.11 10.36 -2.65
CA THR A 37 -26.43 10.12 -2.04
C THR A 37 -27.09 11.40 -1.52
N ASN A 38 -26.50 12.58 -1.77
CA ASN A 38 -27.03 13.88 -1.35
C ASN A 38 -27.20 14.04 0.18
N ILE A 39 -26.45 13.26 0.97
CA ILE A 39 -26.45 13.39 2.44
C ILE A 39 -25.56 14.57 2.87
N ILE A 40 -24.46 14.79 2.15
CA ILE A 40 -23.50 15.87 2.42
C ILE A 40 -23.23 16.62 1.10
N PHE A 41 -23.19 17.95 1.16
CA PHE A 41 -22.86 18.82 0.02
C PHE A 41 -21.57 19.60 0.31
N PRO A 42 -20.40 18.97 0.17
CA PRO A 42 -19.14 19.67 0.34
C PRO A 42 -18.93 20.69 -0.80
N PRO A 43 -18.25 21.82 -0.54
CA PRO A 43 -17.85 22.74 -1.60
C PRO A 43 -16.94 22.04 -2.61
N LEU A 44 -17.29 22.13 -3.91
CA LEU A 44 -16.62 21.45 -5.02
C LEU A 44 -15.10 21.67 -5.05
N ASP A 45 -14.66 22.90 -4.77
CA ASP A 45 -13.24 23.29 -4.82
C ASP A 45 -12.41 22.54 -3.76
N ILE A 46 -12.94 22.48 -2.54
CA ILE A 46 -12.30 21.81 -1.40
C ILE A 46 -12.34 20.29 -1.61
N PHE A 47 -13.46 19.79 -2.13
CA PHE A 47 -13.63 18.36 -2.41
C PHE A 47 -12.67 17.85 -3.47
N THR A 48 -12.46 18.65 -4.52
CA THR A 48 -11.48 18.34 -5.59
C THR A 48 -10.06 18.33 -5.05
N LEU A 49 -9.69 19.32 -4.23
CA LEU A 49 -8.36 19.39 -3.61
C LEU A 49 -8.13 18.21 -2.65
N TYR A 50 -9.14 17.84 -1.87
CA TYR A 50 -9.12 16.69 -0.99
C TYR A 50 -8.88 15.39 -1.77
N ASN A 51 -9.64 15.16 -2.85
CA ASN A 51 -9.48 13.98 -3.69
C ASN A 51 -8.11 13.92 -4.37
N LEU A 52 -7.53 15.07 -4.76
CA LEU A 52 -6.17 15.12 -5.28
C LEU A 52 -5.13 14.70 -4.23
N ALA A 53 -5.30 15.14 -2.97
CA ALA A 53 -4.43 14.72 -1.87
C ALA A 53 -4.54 13.21 -1.58
N VAL A 54 -5.76 12.67 -1.60
CA VAL A 54 -6.01 11.23 -1.42
C VAL A 54 -5.38 10.43 -2.56
N LEU A 55 -5.46 10.90 -3.80
CA LEU A 55 -4.80 10.29 -4.94
C LEU A 55 -3.27 10.25 -4.75
N GLY A 56 -2.68 11.33 -4.24
CA GLY A 56 -1.26 11.37 -3.89
C GLY A 56 -0.86 10.32 -2.85
N VAL A 57 -1.67 10.19 -1.78
CA VAL A 57 -1.49 9.16 -0.75
C VAL A 57 -1.61 7.75 -1.35
N ALA A 58 -2.59 7.52 -2.22
CA ALA A 58 -2.79 6.23 -2.88
C ALA A 58 -1.62 5.87 -3.80
N LEU A 59 -1.11 6.82 -4.58
CA LEU A 59 0.06 6.62 -5.45
C LEU A 59 1.32 6.30 -4.65
N TYR A 60 1.56 7.02 -3.55
CA TYR A 60 2.71 6.75 -2.69
C TYR A 60 2.60 5.39 -2.00
N SER A 61 1.41 5.03 -1.51
CA SER A 61 1.10 3.70 -0.97
C SER A 61 1.35 2.60 -2.01
N TYR A 62 0.94 2.82 -3.26
CA TYR A 62 1.20 1.90 -4.37
C TYR A 62 2.70 1.72 -4.65
N GLN A 63 3.49 2.80 -4.66
CA GLN A 63 4.93 2.71 -4.84
C GLN A 63 5.58 1.85 -3.76
N ILE A 64 5.23 2.06 -2.47
CA ILE A 64 5.76 1.24 -1.37
C ILE A 64 5.40 -0.24 -1.58
N LYS A 65 4.13 -0.55 -1.87
CA LYS A 65 3.70 -1.93 -2.12
C LYS A 65 4.42 -2.56 -3.30
N LYS A 66 4.67 -1.79 -4.38
CA LYS A 66 5.43 -2.26 -5.54
C LYS A 66 6.86 -2.61 -5.18
N HIS A 67 7.56 -1.75 -4.42
CA HIS A 67 8.93 -2.02 -3.97
C HIS A 67 9.02 -3.30 -3.13
N VAL A 68 8.12 -3.44 -2.16
CA VAL A 68 8.06 -4.61 -1.28
C VAL A 68 7.78 -5.88 -2.09
N ASN A 69 6.85 -5.84 -3.04
CA ASN A 69 6.52 -7.00 -3.86
C ASN A 69 7.69 -7.44 -4.77
N ILE A 70 8.45 -6.48 -5.31
CA ILE A 70 9.66 -6.78 -6.10
C ILE A 70 10.73 -7.43 -5.22
N GLU A 71 10.92 -6.93 -4.00
CA GLU A 71 11.91 -7.45 -3.08
C GLU A 71 11.55 -8.86 -2.58
N LEU A 72 10.27 -9.09 -2.27
CA LEU A 72 9.75 -10.42 -1.94
C LEU A 72 9.89 -11.40 -3.12
N ALA A 73 9.62 -10.97 -4.36
CA ALA A 73 9.79 -11.81 -5.54
C ALA A 73 11.27 -12.17 -5.77
N LYS A 74 12.20 -11.24 -5.55
CA LYS A 74 13.64 -11.52 -5.62
C LYS A 74 14.07 -12.55 -4.59
N ARG A 75 13.63 -12.42 -3.34
CA ARG A 75 13.96 -13.37 -2.26
C ARG A 75 13.37 -14.76 -2.52
N LYS A 76 12.13 -14.84 -3.03
CA LYS A 76 11.51 -16.12 -3.42
C LYS A 76 12.30 -16.84 -4.52
N ASN A 77 12.73 -16.11 -5.56
CA ASN A 77 13.50 -16.70 -6.65
C ASN A 77 14.89 -17.17 -6.19
N LEU A 78 15.52 -16.47 -5.23
CA LEU A 78 16.79 -16.89 -4.65
C LEU A 78 16.65 -18.17 -3.81
N GLU A 79 15.54 -18.34 -3.07
CA GLU A 79 15.24 -19.56 -2.33
C GLU A 79 14.99 -20.77 -3.27
N GLU A 80 14.27 -20.57 -4.38
CA GLU A 80 14.05 -21.63 -5.39
C GLU A 80 15.38 -22.03 -6.08
N ASP A 81 16.23 -21.08 -6.47
CA ASP A 81 17.52 -21.35 -7.13
C ASP A 81 18.53 -22.05 -6.20
N SER A 82 18.42 -21.86 -4.87
CA SER A 82 19.23 -22.59 -3.89
C SER A 82 18.72 -23.99 -3.57
N ALA A 83 17.41 -24.24 -3.69
CA ALA A 83 16.81 -25.55 -3.41
C ALA A 83 17.11 -26.56 -4.54
N ASP A 84 17.19 -26.10 -5.79
CA ASP A 84 17.52 -26.95 -6.95
C ASP A 84 19.01 -27.41 -6.95
N VAL A 85 19.90 -26.70 -6.27
CA VAL A 85 21.33 -27.06 -6.17
C VAL A 85 21.59 -28.13 -5.10
N ASP A 86 20.77 -28.17 -4.05
CA ASP A 86 20.91 -29.14 -2.96
C ASP A 86 20.30 -30.53 -3.29
N ASP A 87 19.41 -30.63 -4.30
CA ASP A 87 18.84 -31.90 -4.78
C ASP A 87 19.72 -32.64 -5.82
N GLU A 88 20.74 -31.98 -6.39
CA GLU A 88 21.69 -32.58 -7.35
C GLU A 88 23.05 -33.00 -6.73
N ALA A 89 23.28 -32.79 -5.43
CA ALA A 89 24.54 -33.09 -4.72
C ALA A 89 24.46 -34.34 -3.81
#